data_AF-A0A7I8IC26-F1
#
_entry.id   AF-A0A7I8IC26-F1
#
_cell.length_a   1.000
_cell.length_b   1.000
_cell.length_c   1.000
_cell.angle_alpha   90.00
_cell.angle_beta   90.00
_cell.angle_gamma   90.00
#
_symmetry.space_group_name_H-M   'P 1'
#
loop_
_entity.id
_entity.type
_entity.pdbx_description
1 polymer ?
#
loop_
_entity_poly.entity_id
_entity_poly.type
_entity_poly.pdbx_seq_one_letter_code
_entity_poly.pdbx_strand_id
1 'polypeptide(L)'
;MVDLDWKTRRMETPEISVKQQPPAPASATSAYEQYLRIPELSRLWAARDFPDWRPSLSSSRLQGLEITFRFVSIALSDPRPYADRREWTRRLETLAARQLEIIAALCEDEDASEGVLSRDRSSSEVWKIPGSTPMVNRTSEASLLPRLAVWERSEAVASKIHPFTLGLGEPNLDGKPNLEYDLICRPAELHTLKRTPFDGKGLKNHENKPLFNVHQILESWIFTGRQLLQRIGARVSAQEWSAASADCWLLERIWKLLAEAEDLHMLMDPDDFLRLKSQLAISADSGFCFRSASLMEFMKASKDLRRLVPTVLGVEVDPNGGPRVQEAAMRLFRRRGAGEEAKVHLLQGFQAVEAAVKRFFFAYRQLVAAVMGNLEASGNRLVGLPPSCSADALAQVFLEPPYFPSLDAAKTFVGDFWQHELAGGAAGSRTGQ
;
A
#
# COMPACT_ATOMS: atom_id res chain seq x y z
N MET A 1 -31.34 37.64 -20.10
CA MET A 1 -30.97 36.57 -21.05
C MET A 1 -29.46 36.71 -21.27
N VAL A 2 -28.67 36.05 -20.43
CA VAL A 2 -27.20 36.13 -20.47
C VAL A 2 -26.71 34.95 -21.28
N ASP A 3 -26.04 35.24 -22.39
CA ASP A 3 -25.52 34.25 -23.33
C ASP A 3 -24.36 33.49 -22.65
N LEU A 4 -24.58 32.21 -22.38
CA LEU A 4 -23.67 31.31 -21.68
C LEU A 4 -22.83 30.56 -22.74
N ASP A 5 -21.88 31.26 -23.36
CA ASP A 5 -20.93 30.68 -24.33
C ASP A 5 -19.75 29.99 -23.61
N TRP A 6 -20.07 28.97 -22.80
CA TRP A 6 -19.07 28.14 -22.10
C TRP A 6 -18.50 27.01 -22.97
N LYS A 7 -19.03 26.81 -24.19
CA LYS A 7 -18.71 25.67 -25.06
C LYS A 7 -17.33 25.77 -25.75
N THR A 8 -16.65 26.92 -25.65
CA THR A 8 -15.48 27.24 -26.49
C THR A 8 -14.13 27.27 -25.76
N ARG A 9 -14.08 27.15 -24.43
CA ARG A 9 -12.80 27.07 -23.69
C ARG A 9 -12.26 25.64 -23.65
N ARG A 10 -11.61 25.21 -24.73
CA ARG A 10 -10.71 24.04 -24.70
C ARG A 10 -9.45 24.43 -23.93
N MET A 11 -9.19 23.78 -22.79
CA MET A 11 -7.83 23.68 -22.28
C MET A 11 -7.08 22.67 -23.14
N GLU A 12 -6.37 23.15 -24.15
CA GLU A 12 -5.31 22.36 -24.78
C GLU A 12 -4.21 22.18 -23.74
N THR A 13 -4.20 21.01 -23.11
CA THR A 13 -3.07 20.58 -22.29
C THR A 13 -1.93 20.22 -23.25
N PRO A 14 -0.74 20.81 -23.12
CA PRO A 14 0.38 20.43 -23.97
C PRO A 14 0.67 18.95 -23.77
N GLU A 15 0.61 18.17 -24.86
CA GLU A 15 1.04 16.77 -24.89
C GLU A 15 2.55 16.71 -24.67
N ILE A 16 2.98 16.77 -23.41
CA ILE A 16 4.29 16.29 -23.04
C ILE A 16 4.20 14.77 -23.16
N SER A 17 4.73 14.22 -24.24
CA SER A 17 4.93 12.78 -24.40
C SER A 17 5.92 12.29 -23.35
N VAL A 18 5.42 12.02 -22.14
CA VAL A 18 6.15 11.34 -21.09
C VAL A 18 6.27 9.89 -21.54
N LYS A 19 7.44 9.53 -22.09
CA LYS A 19 7.77 8.12 -22.34
C LYS A 19 7.60 7.38 -21.02
N GLN A 20 6.72 6.37 -21.01
CA GLN A 20 6.59 5.46 -19.88
C GLN A 20 7.99 4.94 -19.51
N GLN A 21 8.32 5.00 -18.22
CA GLN A 21 9.59 4.51 -17.71
C GLN A 21 9.81 3.07 -18.20
N PRO A 22 10.94 2.76 -18.86
CA PRO A 22 11.24 1.39 -19.22
C PRO A 22 11.43 0.59 -17.91
N PRO A 23 10.85 -0.61 -17.79
CA PRO A 23 11.10 -1.48 -16.64
C PRO A 23 12.60 -1.73 -16.49
N ALA A 24 13.04 -2.04 -15.27
CA ALA A 24 14.40 -2.49 -15.05
C ALA A 24 14.75 -3.64 -16.03
N PRO A 25 16.03 -3.79 -16.43
CA PRO A 25 16.44 -4.89 -17.28
C PRO A 25 15.92 -6.22 -16.73
N ALA A 26 15.40 -7.10 -17.58
CA ALA A 26 14.79 -8.38 -17.12
C ALA A 26 15.73 -9.21 -16.24
N SER A 27 17.04 -9.14 -16.49
CA SER A 27 18.07 -9.76 -15.63
C SER A 27 18.13 -9.16 -14.23
N ALA A 28 17.98 -7.84 -14.09
CA ALA A 28 17.95 -7.14 -12.81
C ALA A 28 16.68 -7.43 -12.01
N THR A 29 15.53 -7.51 -12.69
CA THR A 29 14.25 -7.95 -12.09
C THR A 29 14.35 -9.39 -11.60
N SER A 30 14.84 -10.31 -12.43
CA SER A 30 15.00 -11.71 -12.03
C SER A 30 15.98 -11.88 -10.86
N ALA A 31 17.10 -11.13 -10.85
CA ALA A 31 18.05 -11.15 -9.75
C ALA A 31 17.43 -10.64 -8.44
N TYR A 32 16.59 -9.60 -8.51
CA TYR A 32 15.84 -9.07 -7.36
C TYR A 32 14.82 -10.09 -6.83
N GLU A 33 14.04 -10.71 -7.71
CA GLU A 33 13.04 -11.71 -7.33
C GLU A 33 13.68 -12.94 -6.69
N GLN A 34 14.82 -13.40 -7.23
CA GLN A 34 15.59 -14.48 -6.64
C GLN A 34 16.19 -14.08 -5.31
N TYR A 35 16.77 -12.86 -5.22
CA TYR A 35 17.34 -12.35 -3.97
C TYR A 35 16.32 -12.39 -2.84
N LEU A 36 15.08 -11.95 -3.08
CA LEU A 36 13.99 -11.90 -2.11
C LEU A 36 13.18 -13.19 -1.96
N ARG A 37 13.46 -14.21 -2.77
CA ARG A 37 12.69 -15.47 -2.80
C ARG A 37 11.20 -15.26 -3.13
N ILE A 38 10.93 -14.34 -4.05
CA ILE A 38 9.58 -14.00 -4.53
C ILE A 38 8.87 -15.23 -5.13
N PRO A 39 9.50 -16.14 -5.89
CA PRO A 39 8.82 -17.33 -6.38
C PRO A 39 8.32 -18.25 -5.25
N GLU A 40 9.06 -18.38 -4.16
CA GLU A 40 8.64 -19.17 -3.00
C GLU A 40 7.56 -18.46 -2.19
N LEU A 41 7.71 -17.16 -1.94
CA LEU A 41 6.68 -16.35 -1.29
C LEU A 41 5.36 -16.33 -2.08
N SER A 42 5.44 -16.16 -3.40
CA SER A 42 4.27 -16.16 -4.28
C SER A 42 3.49 -17.46 -4.22
N ARG A 43 4.17 -18.60 -4.03
CA ARG A 43 3.50 -19.89 -3.80
C ARG A 43 2.75 -19.94 -2.47
N LEU A 44 3.31 -19.36 -1.41
CA LEU A 44 2.63 -19.24 -0.12
C LEU A 44 1.43 -18.27 -0.18
N TRP A 45 1.53 -17.20 -0.96
CA TRP A 45 0.44 -16.24 -1.18
C TRP A 45 -0.69 -16.82 -2.04
N ALA A 46 -0.35 -17.67 -3.00
CA ALA A 46 -1.30 -18.29 -3.90
C ALA A 46 -1.94 -19.58 -3.35
N ALA A 47 -1.50 -20.07 -2.19
CA ALA A 47 -2.05 -21.27 -1.57
C ALA A 47 -3.53 -21.05 -1.22
N ARG A 48 -4.40 -21.90 -1.79
CA ARG A 48 -5.87 -21.87 -1.58
C ARG A 48 -6.33 -23.05 -0.73
N ASP A 49 -5.55 -23.40 0.27
CA ASP A 49 -5.73 -24.66 1.00
C ASP A 49 -6.97 -24.64 1.92
N PHE A 50 -7.70 -23.52 1.95
CA PHE A 50 -8.95 -23.34 2.70
C PHE A 50 -10.02 -22.74 1.78
N PRO A 51 -10.71 -23.57 0.96
CA PRO A 51 -11.71 -23.08 0.00
C PRO A 51 -12.93 -22.43 0.66
N ASP A 52 -13.25 -22.80 1.90
CA ASP A 52 -14.33 -22.21 2.69
C ASP A 52 -13.94 -20.88 3.34
N TRP A 53 -12.63 -20.62 3.46
CA TRP A 53 -12.09 -19.32 3.87
C TRP A 53 -12.11 -18.40 2.65
N ARG A 54 -12.83 -17.27 2.72
CA ARG A 54 -12.98 -16.41 1.55
C ARG A 54 -11.60 -16.00 0.97
N PRO A 55 -11.42 -16.07 -0.37
CA PRO A 55 -10.16 -15.76 -1.06
C PRO A 55 -9.70 -14.29 -0.95
N SER A 56 -10.44 -13.46 -0.22
CA SER A 56 -10.20 -12.04 0.02
C SER A 56 -9.35 -11.75 1.26
N LEU A 57 -9.19 -12.74 2.15
CA LEU A 57 -8.20 -12.79 3.23
C LEU A 57 -6.87 -13.36 2.70
N SER A 58 -6.15 -12.58 1.89
CA SER A 58 -4.85 -13.04 1.37
C SER A 58 -3.86 -13.32 2.51
N SER A 59 -3.27 -14.51 2.53
CA SER A 59 -2.22 -14.88 3.48
C SER A 59 -1.04 -13.90 3.45
N SER A 60 -0.83 -13.21 2.32
CA SER A 60 0.24 -12.22 2.14
C SER A 60 0.25 -11.11 3.18
N ARG A 61 -0.91 -10.60 3.63
CA ARG A 61 -0.93 -9.51 4.63
C ARG A 61 -0.51 -9.98 6.03
N LEU A 62 -0.93 -11.18 6.41
CA LEU A 62 -0.51 -11.80 7.67
C LEU A 62 0.97 -12.18 7.62
N GLN A 63 1.44 -12.67 6.47
CA GLN A 63 2.86 -12.96 6.25
C GLN A 63 3.71 -11.68 6.26
N GLY A 64 3.24 -10.58 5.68
CA GLY A 64 3.88 -9.28 5.77
C GLY A 64 4.04 -8.80 7.22
N LEU A 65 3.01 -9.00 8.05
CA LEU A 65 3.07 -8.72 9.50
C LEU A 65 4.05 -9.66 10.23
N GLU A 66 4.04 -10.95 9.93
CA GLU A 66 4.97 -11.91 10.53
C GLU A 66 6.43 -11.62 10.14
N ILE A 67 6.67 -11.13 8.92
CA ILE A 67 8.00 -10.64 8.51
C ILE A 67 8.38 -9.41 9.34
N THR A 68 7.45 -8.50 9.65
CA THR A 68 7.72 -7.37 10.56
C THR A 68 8.12 -7.86 11.95
N PHE A 69 7.45 -8.88 12.51
CA PHE A 69 7.86 -9.47 13.80
C PHE A 69 9.27 -10.08 13.74
N ARG A 70 9.57 -10.78 12.64
CA ARG A 70 10.94 -11.25 12.37
C ARG A 70 11.93 -10.10 12.31
N PHE A 71 11.56 -8.97 11.72
CA PHE A 71 12.42 -7.81 11.60
C PHE A 71 12.66 -7.13 12.96
N VAL A 72 11.64 -7.02 13.81
CA VAL A 72 11.79 -6.58 15.22
C VAL A 72 12.85 -7.40 15.93
N SER A 73 12.79 -8.73 15.82
CA SER A 73 13.79 -9.62 16.41
C SER A 73 15.21 -9.34 15.88
N ILE A 74 15.36 -9.13 14.57
CA ILE A 74 16.65 -8.85 13.92
C ILE A 74 17.23 -7.51 14.38
N ALA A 75 16.44 -6.44 14.35
CA ALA A 75 16.88 -5.08 14.68
C ALA A 75 17.27 -4.96 16.16
N LEU A 76 16.50 -5.57 17.07
CA LEU A 76 16.78 -5.56 18.50
C LEU A 76 17.94 -6.47 18.91
N SER A 77 18.26 -7.46 18.07
CA SER A 77 19.41 -8.35 18.27
C SER A 77 20.70 -7.84 17.61
N ASP A 78 20.68 -6.68 16.96
CA ASP A 78 21.86 -6.17 16.25
C ASP A 78 23.01 -5.90 17.24
N PRO A 79 24.16 -6.60 17.12
CA PRO A 79 25.28 -6.44 18.04
C PRO A 79 26.08 -5.16 17.81
N ARG A 80 25.88 -4.45 16.68
CA ARG A 80 26.69 -3.28 16.32
C ARG A 80 26.44 -2.12 17.29
N PRO A 81 27.49 -1.41 17.73
CA PRO A 81 27.37 -0.36 18.76
C PRO A 81 26.69 0.92 18.25
N TYR A 82 26.74 1.17 16.93
CA TYR A 82 26.13 2.33 16.28
C TYR A 82 24.68 2.10 15.82
N ALA A 83 24.12 0.90 16.02
CA ALA A 83 22.75 0.62 15.66
C ALA A 83 21.79 1.39 16.59
N ASP A 84 20.99 2.31 16.04
CA ASP A 84 19.96 3.04 16.79
C ASP A 84 18.75 2.14 17.08
N ARG A 85 18.93 1.22 18.04
CA ARG A 85 17.88 0.27 18.43
C ARG A 85 16.61 0.96 18.89
N ARG A 86 16.70 2.17 19.45
CA ARG A 86 15.54 2.92 19.94
C ARG A 86 14.68 3.40 18.77
N GLU A 87 15.29 3.99 17.75
CA GLU A 87 14.54 4.44 16.58
C GLU A 87 14.04 3.26 15.73
N TRP A 88 14.83 2.20 15.59
CA TRP A 88 14.38 0.92 15.01
C TRP A 88 13.11 0.41 15.70
N THR A 89 13.13 0.39 17.04
CA THR A 89 11.98 -0.02 17.85
C THR A 89 10.75 0.82 17.54
N ARG A 90 10.87 2.14 17.62
CA ARG A 90 9.76 3.08 17.42
C ARG A 90 9.11 2.94 16.05
N ARG A 91 9.93 2.84 14.99
CA ARG A 91 9.42 2.74 13.62
C ARG A 91 8.83 1.37 13.33
N LEU A 92 9.42 0.29 13.84
CA LEU A 92 8.87 -1.06 13.66
C LEU A 92 7.59 -1.29 14.47
N GLU A 93 7.50 -0.76 15.69
CA GLU A 93 6.25 -0.70 16.47
C GLU A 93 5.14 0.00 15.67
N THR A 94 5.46 1.18 15.13
CA THR A 94 4.51 1.98 14.34
C THR A 94 4.07 1.24 13.07
N LEU A 95 5.02 0.64 12.34
CA LEU A 95 4.74 -0.14 11.14
C LEU A 95 3.83 -1.34 11.46
N ALA A 96 4.12 -2.10 12.51
CA ALA A 96 3.31 -3.25 12.93
C ALA A 96 1.89 -2.82 13.34
N ALA A 97 1.75 -1.72 14.08
CA ALA A 97 0.44 -1.17 14.43
C ALA A 97 -0.37 -0.77 13.19
N ARG A 98 0.24 -0.10 12.21
CA ARG A 98 -0.41 0.25 10.94
C ARG A 98 -0.81 -0.97 10.13
N GLN A 99 0.04 -1.99 10.08
CA GLN A 99 -0.29 -3.27 9.45
C GLN A 99 -1.51 -3.91 10.10
N LEU A 100 -1.56 -3.95 11.43
CA LEU A 100 -2.70 -4.48 12.18
C LEU A 100 -3.98 -3.68 11.95
N GLU A 101 -3.92 -2.36 11.97
CA GLU A 101 -5.07 -1.49 11.65
C GLU A 101 -5.64 -1.80 10.27
N ILE A 102 -4.78 -1.93 9.25
CA ILE A 102 -5.21 -2.25 7.88
C ILE A 102 -5.78 -3.67 7.81
N ILE A 103 -5.16 -4.65 8.49
CA ILE A 103 -5.67 -6.02 8.52
C ILE A 103 -7.03 -6.08 9.20
N ALA A 104 -7.21 -5.40 10.33
CA ALA A 104 -8.48 -5.33 11.05
C ALA A 104 -9.57 -4.75 10.16
N ALA A 105 -9.33 -3.61 9.52
CA ALA A 105 -10.29 -3.00 8.60
C ALA A 105 -10.59 -3.90 7.38
N LEU A 106 -9.59 -4.60 6.84
CA LEU A 106 -9.78 -5.60 5.79
C LEU A 106 -10.60 -6.82 6.23
N CYS A 107 -10.68 -7.11 7.53
CA CYS A 107 -11.47 -8.20 8.10
C CYS A 107 -12.89 -7.74 8.48
N GLU A 108 -13.07 -6.50 8.94
CA GLU A 108 -14.37 -5.93 9.32
C GLU A 108 -15.31 -5.76 8.11
N ASP A 109 -14.77 -5.36 6.95
CA ASP A 109 -15.52 -5.26 5.70
C ASP A 109 -15.91 -6.62 5.10
N GLU A 110 -15.44 -7.72 5.68
CA GLU A 110 -15.83 -9.07 5.31
C GLU A 110 -16.72 -9.60 6.42
N ASP A 111 -18.04 -9.45 6.29
CA ASP A 111 -19.03 -10.01 7.22
C ASP A 111 -18.53 -11.35 7.77
N ALA A 112 -18.17 -11.35 9.06
CA ALA A 112 -17.41 -12.42 9.68
C ALA A 112 -18.13 -13.74 9.46
N SER A 113 -17.61 -14.59 8.57
CA SER A 113 -18.29 -15.82 8.21
C SER A 113 -18.42 -16.72 9.44
N GLU A 114 -19.58 -17.36 9.59
CA GLU A 114 -19.85 -18.51 10.46
C GLU A 114 -19.05 -19.77 10.03
N GLY A 115 -17.85 -19.59 9.49
CA GLY A 115 -16.97 -20.63 8.99
C GLY A 115 -16.37 -21.42 10.16
N VAL A 116 -17.04 -22.49 10.56
CA VAL A 116 -16.53 -23.48 11.50
C VAL A 116 -15.48 -24.33 10.78
N LEU A 117 -14.20 -23.99 10.94
CA LEU A 117 -13.12 -24.88 10.53
C LEU A 117 -13.21 -26.19 11.33
N SER A 118 -13.19 -27.31 10.62
CA SER A 118 -13.31 -28.64 11.22
C SER A 118 -12.14 -28.91 12.16
N ARG A 119 -12.47 -29.18 13.42
CA ARG A 119 -11.54 -29.53 14.49
C ARG A 119 -10.80 -30.82 14.15
N ASP A 120 -9.48 -30.73 14.01
CA ASP A 120 -8.63 -31.85 14.36
C ASP A 120 -7.40 -31.38 15.15
N ARG A 121 -7.01 -32.18 16.12
CA ARG A 121 -5.94 -31.97 17.14
C ARG A 121 -6.37 -31.20 18.39
N SER A 122 -6.05 -31.77 19.54
CA SER A 122 -6.39 -31.33 20.89
C SER A 122 -5.22 -30.59 21.55
N SER A 123 -5.46 -29.37 22.04
CA SER A 123 -5.05 -28.93 23.39
C SER A 123 -5.48 -27.48 23.68
N SER A 124 -5.97 -27.32 24.92
CA SER A 124 -6.12 -26.14 25.80
C SER A 124 -7.13 -25.00 25.52
N GLU A 125 -7.81 -24.68 26.64
CA GLU A 125 -8.76 -23.61 26.99
C GLU A 125 -10.09 -23.56 26.24
N VAL A 126 -11.00 -24.43 26.71
CA VAL A 126 -12.40 -24.50 26.33
C VAL A 126 -13.22 -23.61 27.27
N TRP A 127 -13.62 -22.43 26.82
CA TRP A 127 -14.64 -21.64 27.51
C TRP A 127 -16.01 -22.09 26.99
N LYS A 128 -16.86 -22.62 27.90
CA LYS A 128 -18.24 -23.01 27.59
C LYS A 128 -19.19 -21.96 28.16
N ILE A 129 -19.87 -21.22 27.30
CA ILE A 129 -21.11 -20.54 27.69
C ILE A 129 -22.21 -21.62 27.67
N PRO A 130 -23.04 -21.76 28.73
CA PRO A 130 -24.11 -22.75 28.75
C PRO A 130 -25.05 -22.52 27.55
N GLY A 131 -25.11 -23.49 26.62
CA GLY A 131 -25.92 -23.42 25.41
C GLY A 131 -25.18 -23.03 24.12
N SER A 132 -23.86 -22.73 24.16
CA SER A 132 -23.07 -22.42 22.95
C SER A 132 -22.02 -23.49 22.61
N THR A 133 -21.55 -23.47 21.36
CA THR A 133 -20.42 -24.30 20.92
C THR A 133 -19.15 -23.93 21.68
N PRO A 134 -18.37 -24.91 22.19
CA PRO A 134 -17.14 -24.65 22.95
C PRO A 134 -16.11 -23.89 22.12
N MET A 135 -15.81 -22.65 22.51
CA MET A 135 -14.78 -21.81 21.89
C MET A 135 -13.40 -22.16 22.45
N VAL A 136 -12.43 -22.27 21.55
CA VAL A 136 -11.03 -22.52 21.88
C VAL A 136 -10.23 -21.34 21.38
N ASN A 137 -9.55 -20.66 22.29
CA ASN A 137 -8.55 -19.66 21.93
C ASN A 137 -7.21 -20.38 21.69
N ARG A 138 -6.75 -20.48 20.44
CA ARG A 138 -5.42 -21.00 20.14
C ARG A 138 -4.47 -19.86 19.86
N THR A 139 -3.54 -19.63 20.78
CA THR A 139 -2.35 -18.84 20.49
C THR A 139 -1.51 -19.57 19.45
N SER A 140 -0.99 -18.83 18.48
CA SER A 140 -0.08 -19.37 17.46
C SER A 140 1.18 -19.95 18.11
N GLU A 141 1.55 -21.18 17.74
CA GLU A 141 2.77 -21.85 18.23
C GLU A 141 4.00 -21.45 17.41
N ALA A 142 3.79 -21.09 16.14
CA ALA A 142 4.85 -20.78 15.19
C ALA A 142 5.16 -19.29 15.03
N SER A 143 4.21 -18.39 15.35
CA SER A 143 4.41 -16.94 15.25
C SER A 143 5.49 -16.45 16.19
N LEU A 144 6.18 -15.38 15.77
CA LEU A 144 7.17 -14.70 16.59
C LEU A 144 6.54 -13.77 17.63
N LEU A 145 5.29 -13.30 17.47
CA LEU A 145 4.72 -12.32 18.41
C LEU A 145 4.65 -12.82 19.87
N PRO A 146 4.15 -14.05 20.16
CA PRO A 146 4.19 -14.58 21.52
C PRO A 146 5.61 -14.71 22.07
N ARG A 147 6.59 -14.97 21.19
CA ARG A 147 8.01 -15.08 21.58
C ARG A 147 8.63 -13.71 21.86
N LEU A 148 8.23 -12.68 21.09
CA LEU A 148 8.63 -11.29 21.32
C LEU A 148 8.05 -10.76 22.63
N ALA A 149 6.85 -11.21 23.02
CA ALA A 149 6.21 -10.82 24.28
C ALA A 149 6.96 -11.33 25.52
N VAL A 150 7.61 -12.50 25.42
CA VAL A 150 8.37 -13.11 26.53
C VAL A 150 9.85 -12.67 26.53
N TRP A 151 10.31 -12.00 25.47
CA TRP A 151 11.70 -11.56 25.36
C TRP A 151 11.86 -10.13 25.90
N GLU A 152 12.64 -9.97 26.98
CA GLU A 152 12.85 -8.70 27.70
C GLU A 152 13.19 -7.50 26.78
N ARG A 153 13.93 -7.73 25.68
CA ARG A 153 14.29 -6.66 24.74
C ARG A 153 13.14 -6.18 23.86
N SER A 154 12.12 -6.99 23.65
CA SER A 154 10.98 -6.72 22.77
C SER A 154 9.63 -6.74 23.48
N GLU A 155 9.59 -7.00 24.78
CA GLU A 155 8.35 -7.05 25.58
C GLU A 155 7.54 -5.76 25.46
N ALA A 156 8.21 -4.60 25.55
CA ALA A 156 7.58 -3.28 25.39
C ALA A 156 6.99 -3.07 23.97
N VAL A 157 7.58 -3.70 22.95
CA VAL A 157 7.09 -3.67 21.57
C VAL A 157 5.85 -4.54 21.44
N ALA A 158 5.96 -5.79 21.90
CA ALA A 158 4.90 -6.78 21.81
C ALA A 158 3.65 -6.35 22.59
N SER A 159 3.80 -5.78 23.78
CA SER A 159 2.69 -5.26 24.60
C SER A 159 1.91 -4.12 23.93
N LYS A 160 2.55 -3.29 23.10
CA LYS A 160 1.86 -2.25 22.30
C LYS A 160 1.19 -2.78 21.04
N ILE A 161 1.66 -3.93 20.54
CA ILE A 161 1.10 -4.63 19.37
C ILE A 161 -0.09 -5.51 19.79
N HIS A 162 -0.08 -6.02 21.03
CA HIS A 162 -1.12 -6.86 21.64
C HIS A 162 -2.58 -6.31 21.67
N PRO A 163 -2.88 -4.99 21.68
CA PRO A 163 -4.26 -4.49 21.80
C PRO A 163 -5.17 -4.77 20.60
N PHE A 164 -4.65 -5.30 19.49
CA PHE A 164 -5.37 -5.48 18.22
C PHE A 164 -5.47 -6.99 17.89
N THR A 165 -6.44 -7.71 18.44
CA THR A 165 -6.40 -9.18 18.44
C THR A 165 -6.99 -9.84 17.20
N LEU A 166 -6.10 -10.30 16.32
CA LEU A 166 -6.31 -11.33 15.28
C LEU A 166 -6.09 -12.76 15.83
N GLY A 167 -6.46 -13.04 17.09
CA GLY A 167 -6.18 -14.34 17.74
C GLY A 167 -4.73 -14.54 18.21
N LEU A 168 -3.96 -13.46 18.36
CA LEU A 168 -2.51 -13.51 18.62
C LEU A 168 -2.10 -13.43 20.12
N GLY A 169 -3.02 -13.56 21.08
CA GLY A 169 -2.59 -13.63 22.49
C GLY A 169 -3.59 -13.34 23.60
N GLU A 170 -4.76 -12.74 23.33
CA GLU A 170 -5.76 -12.51 24.41
C GLU A 170 -6.91 -13.53 24.36
N PRO A 171 -7.47 -13.93 25.52
CA PRO A 171 -8.68 -14.74 25.57
C PRO A 171 -9.82 -14.03 24.82
N ASN A 172 -10.39 -14.70 23.84
CA ASN A 172 -11.52 -14.22 23.07
C ASN A 172 -12.81 -14.29 23.92
N LEU A 173 -12.91 -13.41 24.91
CA LEU A 173 -14.01 -13.33 25.87
C LEU A 173 -15.33 -12.93 25.21
N ASP A 174 -15.27 -12.26 24.05
CA ASP A 174 -16.43 -11.79 23.27
C ASP A 174 -17.03 -12.87 22.37
N GLY A 175 -16.41 -14.05 22.29
CA GLY A 175 -16.86 -15.13 21.43
C GLY A 175 -16.88 -14.77 19.93
N LYS A 176 -15.89 -14.01 19.46
CA LYS A 176 -15.72 -13.71 18.03
C LYS A 176 -15.20 -14.94 17.27
N PRO A 177 -15.42 -15.10 15.95
CA PRO A 177 -14.76 -16.15 15.19
C PRO A 177 -13.23 -16.05 15.35
N ASN A 178 -12.57 -17.17 15.65
CA ASN A 178 -11.13 -17.18 15.92
C ASN A 178 -10.33 -17.36 14.63
N LEU A 179 -9.31 -16.52 14.42
CA LEU A 179 -8.40 -16.62 13.29
C LEU A 179 -7.36 -17.71 13.59
N GLU A 180 -7.36 -18.82 12.84
CA GLU A 180 -6.29 -19.82 12.95
C GLU A 180 -5.00 -19.31 12.26
N TYR A 181 -4.26 -18.44 12.97
CA TYR A 181 -3.12 -17.72 12.42
C TYR A 181 -2.06 -18.64 11.80
N ASP A 182 -1.72 -19.76 12.46
CA ASP A 182 -0.72 -20.71 11.96
C ASP A 182 -1.14 -21.39 10.66
N LEU A 183 -2.45 -21.61 10.49
CA LEU A 183 -3.00 -22.28 9.33
C LEU A 183 -2.95 -21.39 8.08
N ILE A 184 -3.20 -20.08 8.27
CA ILE A 184 -3.31 -19.09 7.19
C ILE A 184 -1.96 -18.43 6.92
N CYS A 185 -1.30 -17.91 7.95
CA CYS A 185 -0.03 -17.21 7.82
C CYS A 185 1.11 -18.19 7.49
N ARG A 186 1.05 -19.41 8.03
CA ARG A 186 2.10 -20.44 7.95
C ARG A 186 3.47 -19.90 8.38
N PRO A 187 3.62 -19.38 9.61
CA PRO A 187 4.87 -18.76 10.06
C PRO A 187 6.07 -19.72 9.93
N ALA A 188 5.88 -21.01 10.20
CA ALA A 188 6.93 -22.02 10.07
C ALA A 188 7.51 -22.10 8.64
N GLU A 189 6.64 -22.14 7.63
CA GLU A 189 7.06 -22.16 6.21
C GLU A 189 7.71 -20.83 5.83
N LEU A 190 7.11 -19.71 6.24
CA LEU A 190 7.63 -18.37 5.99
C LEU A 190 9.03 -18.16 6.60
N HIS A 191 9.28 -18.70 7.79
CA HIS A 191 10.58 -18.62 8.46
C HIS A 191 11.66 -19.47 7.78
N THR A 192 11.31 -20.43 6.93
CA THR A 192 12.31 -21.09 6.06
C THR A 192 12.86 -20.16 4.98
N LEU A 193 12.13 -19.09 4.67
CA LEU A 193 12.48 -18.09 3.65
C LEU A 193 13.28 -16.91 4.22
N LYS A 194 13.74 -16.99 5.48
CA LYS A 194 14.50 -15.91 6.15
C LYS A 194 15.95 -15.75 5.69
N ARG A 195 16.49 -16.74 4.97
CA ARG A 195 17.88 -16.75 4.49
C ARG A 195 17.93 -16.25 3.06
N THR A 196 18.88 -15.36 2.79
CA THR A 196 19.12 -14.91 1.42
C THR A 196 19.90 -15.99 0.66
N PRO A 197 19.72 -16.12 -0.67
CA PRO A 197 20.53 -17.05 -1.48
C PRO A 197 22.05 -16.78 -1.40
N PHE A 198 22.44 -15.60 -0.91
CA PHE A 198 23.82 -15.15 -0.79
C PHE A 198 24.42 -15.38 0.61
N ASP A 199 23.62 -15.81 1.60
CA ASP A 199 24.10 -16.13 2.95
C ASP A 199 25.18 -17.23 2.92
N GLY A 200 25.05 -18.20 1.98
CA GLY A 200 26.03 -19.27 1.77
C GLY A 200 27.28 -18.85 0.98
N LYS A 201 27.27 -17.67 0.35
CA LYS A 201 28.37 -17.14 -0.49
C LYS A 201 29.31 -16.20 0.28
N GLY A 202 29.16 -16.10 1.61
CA GLY A 202 30.05 -15.30 2.45
C GLY A 202 29.76 -13.80 2.47
N LEU A 203 28.53 -13.37 2.10
CA LEU A 203 28.09 -11.98 2.21
C LEU A 203 27.96 -11.60 3.70
N LYS A 204 29.08 -11.15 4.30
CA LYS A 204 29.14 -10.71 5.71
C LYS A 204 28.79 -9.22 5.80
N ASN A 205 27.53 -8.89 5.55
CA ASN A 205 27.02 -7.54 5.74
C ASN A 205 25.75 -7.58 6.60
N HIS A 206 25.75 -6.85 7.72
CA HIS A 206 24.63 -6.81 8.64
C HIS A 206 23.40 -6.12 8.03
N GLU A 207 23.62 -5.15 7.15
CA GLU A 207 22.56 -4.40 6.45
C GLU A 207 21.79 -5.26 5.42
N ASN A 208 22.31 -6.43 5.06
CA ASN A 208 21.61 -7.37 4.18
C ASN A 208 20.30 -7.85 4.80
N LYS A 209 20.25 -8.04 6.12
CA LYS A 209 19.03 -8.51 6.80
C LYS A 209 17.93 -7.44 6.83
N PRO A 210 18.20 -6.18 7.26
CA PRO A 210 17.24 -5.09 7.10
C PRO A 210 16.72 -4.94 5.67
N LEU A 211 17.61 -4.81 4.67
CA LEU A 211 17.22 -4.65 3.26
C LEU A 211 16.28 -5.78 2.81
N PHE A 212 16.66 -7.02 3.09
CA PHE A 212 15.88 -8.19 2.72
C PHE A 212 14.49 -8.21 3.39
N ASN A 213 14.39 -7.85 4.68
CA ASN A 213 13.11 -7.85 5.39
C ASN A 213 12.21 -6.70 4.94
N VAL A 214 12.75 -5.49 4.76
CA VAL A 214 11.99 -4.34 4.24
C VAL A 214 11.33 -4.71 2.91
N HIS A 215 12.11 -5.25 1.97
CA HIS A 215 11.56 -5.60 0.66
C HIS A 215 10.60 -6.79 0.68
N GLN A 216 10.79 -7.80 1.53
CA GLN A 216 9.78 -8.86 1.68
C GLN A 216 8.46 -8.32 2.28
N ILE A 217 8.52 -7.36 3.20
CA ILE A 217 7.32 -6.65 3.71
C ILE A 217 6.64 -5.93 2.55
N LEU A 218 7.40 -5.13 1.79
CA LEU A 218 6.87 -4.39 0.63
C LEU A 218 6.15 -5.32 -0.35
N GLU A 219 6.80 -6.41 -0.79
CA GLU A 219 6.23 -7.34 -1.77
C GLU A 219 4.97 -8.03 -1.27
N SER A 220 4.94 -8.40 0.02
CA SER A 220 3.75 -8.98 0.66
C SER A 220 2.55 -8.03 0.62
N TRP A 221 2.79 -6.73 0.86
CA TRP A 221 1.75 -5.70 0.83
C TRP A 221 1.40 -5.22 -0.59
N ILE A 222 2.35 -5.23 -1.52
CA ILE A 222 2.10 -5.00 -2.95
C ILE A 222 1.15 -6.08 -3.50
N PHE A 223 1.38 -7.35 -3.15
CA PHE A 223 0.49 -8.44 -3.54
C PHE A 223 -0.94 -8.22 -3.01
N THR A 224 -1.08 -7.87 -1.73
CA THR A 224 -2.38 -7.52 -1.11
C THR A 224 -3.03 -6.34 -1.84
N GLY A 225 -2.27 -5.29 -2.14
CA GLY A 225 -2.78 -4.11 -2.86
C GLY A 225 -3.28 -4.42 -4.27
N ARG A 226 -2.61 -5.34 -4.99
CA ARG A 226 -3.06 -5.80 -6.31
C ARG A 226 -4.39 -6.55 -6.24
N GLN A 227 -4.58 -7.40 -5.24
CA GLN A 227 -5.86 -8.08 -5.03
C GLN A 227 -6.97 -7.09 -4.66
N LEU A 228 -6.64 -6.08 -3.86
CA LEU A 228 -7.58 -5.01 -3.50
C LEU A 228 -7.99 -4.18 -4.73
N LEU A 229 -7.08 -3.89 -5.66
CA LEU A 229 -7.41 -3.25 -6.94
C LEU A 229 -8.37 -4.09 -7.79
N GLN A 230 -8.19 -5.42 -7.83
CA GLN A 230 -9.12 -6.32 -8.50
C GLN A 230 -10.50 -6.28 -7.82
N ARG A 231 -10.54 -6.26 -6.47
CA ARG A 231 -11.77 -6.13 -5.69
C ARG A 231 -12.50 -4.82 -5.96
N ILE A 232 -11.79 -3.69 -6.03
CA ILE A 232 -12.34 -2.37 -6.42
C ILE A 232 -13.00 -2.47 -7.80
N GLY A 233 -12.29 -3.02 -8.79
CA GLY A 233 -12.83 -3.18 -10.14
C GLY A 233 -14.11 -4.02 -10.18
N ALA A 234 -14.15 -5.11 -9.42
CA ALA A 234 -15.33 -5.96 -9.29
C ALA A 234 -16.51 -5.22 -8.63
N ARG A 235 -16.27 -4.53 -7.50
CA ARG A 235 -17.29 -3.75 -6.77
C ARG A 235 -17.85 -2.58 -7.59
N VAL A 236 -16.99 -1.89 -8.35
CA VAL A 236 -17.42 -0.85 -9.30
C VAL A 236 -18.31 -1.44 -10.40
N SER A 237 -17.96 -2.62 -10.92
CA SER A 237 -18.77 -3.31 -11.93
C SER A 237 -20.12 -3.76 -11.36
N ALA A 238 -20.16 -4.16 -10.09
CA ALA A 238 -21.37 -4.50 -9.34
C ALA A 238 -22.16 -3.28 -8.84
N GLN A 239 -21.68 -2.05 -9.08
CA GLN A 239 -22.28 -0.80 -8.59
C GLN A 239 -22.29 -0.65 -7.06
N GLU A 240 -21.41 -1.36 -6.35
CA GLU A 240 -21.23 -1.29 -4.90
C GLU A 240 -20.33 -0.10 -4.51
N TRP A 241 -20.83 1.13 -4.74
CA TRP A 241 -20.02 2.36 -4.64
C TRP A 241 -19.41 2.59 -3.26
N SER A 242 -20.16 2.32 -2.20
CA SER A 242 -19.70 2.53 -0.82
C SER A 242 -18.56 1.56 -0.46
N ALA A 243 -18.73 0.27 -0.78
CA ALA A 243 -17.72 -0.75 -0.53
C ALA A 243 -16.46 -0.54 -1.40
N ALA A 244 -16.63 -0.12 -2.66
CA ALA A 244 -15.50 0.27 -3.52
C ALA A 244 -14.75 1.50 -2.97
N SER A 245 -15.47 2.45 -2.35
CA SER A 245 -14.85 3.62 -1.70
C SER A 245 -14.06 3.24 -0.45
N ALA A 246 -14.59 2.32 0.37
CA ALA A 246 -13.86 1.76 1.52
C ALA A 246 -12.57 1.05 1.06
N ASP A 247 -12.64 0.30 -0.03
CA ASP A 247 -11.45 -0.33 -0.63
C ASP A 247 -10.43 0.68 -1.15
N CYS A 248 -10.87 1.80 -1.71
CA CYS A 248 -9.96 2.88 -2.12
C CYS A 248 -9.24 3.48 -0.92
N TRP A 249 -9.92 3.63 0.21
CA TRP A 249 -9.30 4.09 1.46
C TRP A 249 -8.25 3.08 1.96
N LEU A 250 -8.57 1.78 1.94
CA LEU A 250 -7.61 0.72 2.28
C LEU A 250 -6.40 0.72 1.33
N LEU A 251 -6.63 0.91 0.03
CA LEU A 251 -5.57 0.97 -0.97
C LEU A 251 -4.65 2.18 -0.77
N GLU A 252 -5.21 3.34 -0.43
CA GLU A 252 -4.46 4.54 -0.03
C GLU A 252 -3.57 4.24 1.20
N ARG A 253 -4.11 3.53 2.19
CA ARG A 253 -3.36 3.14 3.40
C ARG A 253 -2.23 2.18 3.09
N ILE A 254 -2.42 1.23 2.18
CA ILE A 254 -1.35 0.34 1.72
C ILE A 254 -0.23 1.14 1.07
N TRP A 255 -0.52 2.09 0.17
CA TRP A 255 0.53 2.94 -0.43
C TRP A 255 1.32 3.75 0.61
N LYS A 256 0.66 4.27 1.64
CA LYS A 256 1.34 4.96 2.76
C LYS A 256 2.20 4.00 3.59
N LEU A 257 1.70 2.79 3.86
CA LEU A 257 2.45 1.75 4.55
C LEU A 257 3.73 1.37 3.79
N LEU A 258 3.67 1.28 2.45
CA LEU A 258 4.85 1.02 1.62
C LEU A 258 5.90 2.14 1.78
N ALA A 259 5.47 3.40 1.85
CA ALA A 259 6.39 4.52 2.08
C ALA A 259 7.04 4.43 3.48
N GLU A 260 6.26 4.11 4.51
CA GLU A 260 6.76 3.93 5.89
C GLU A 260 7.75 2.76 5.99
N ALA A 261 7.54 1.67 5.23
CA ALA A 261 8.46 0.55 5.18
C ALA A 261 9.78 0.90 4.48
N GLU A 262 9.74 1.62 3.34
CA GLU A 262 10.93 2.11 2.65
C GLU A 262 11.74 3.08 3.53
N ASP A 263 11.06 3.95 4.30
CA ASP A 263 11.71 4.90 5.22
C ASP A 263 12.55 4.24 6.34
N LEU A 264 12.43 2.93 6.55
CA LEU A 264 13.31 2.18 7.44
C LEU A 264 14.76 2.12 6.94
N HIS A 265 14.99 2.29 5.64
CA HIS A 265 16.35 2.38 5.09
C HIS A 265 17.14 3.59 5.64
N MET A 266 16.45 4.62 6.15
CA MET A 266 17.11 5.75 6.84
C MET A 266 17.81 5.36 8.15
N LEU A 267 17.50 4.19 8.71
CA LEU A 267 18.09 3.70 9.96
C LEU A 267 19.29 2.77 9.74
N MET A 268 19.61 2.48 8.48
CA MET A 268 20.74 1.65 8.10
C MET A 268 22.02 2.49 8.16
N ASP A 269 23.13 1.87 8.54
CA ASP A 269 24.41 2.57 8.50
C ASP A 269 24.82 2.87 7.04
N PRO A 270 25.18 4.13 6.72
CA PRO A 270 25.51 4.50 5.34
C PRO A 270 26.72 3.74 4.76
N ASP A 271 27.79 3.50 5.54
CA ASP A 271 28.99 2.82 5.03
C ASP A 271 28.70 1.34 4.78
N ASP A 272 28.07 0.66 5.74
CA ASP A 272 27.65 -0.73 5.56
C ASP A 272 26.66 -0.89 4.40
N PHE A 273 25.72 0.03 4.24
CA PHE A 273 24.76 0.00 3.14
C PHE A 273 25.42 0.22 1.77
N LEU A 274 26.34 1.18 1.64
CA LEU A 274 27.03 1.44 0.37
C LEU A 274 27.94 0.26 -0.04
N ARG A 275 28.55 -0.43 0.93
CA ARG A 275 29.25 -1.70 0.69
C ARG A 275 28.29 -2.78 0.23
N LEU A 276 27.11 -2.90 0.84
CA LEU A 276 26.08 -3.85 0.43
C LEU A 276 25.59 -3.57 -1.00
N LYS A 277 25.33 -2.30 -1.33
CA LYS A 277 24.95 -1.85 -2.68
C LYS A 277 25.93 -2.35 -3.73
N SER A 278 27.22 -2.23 -3.44
CA SER A 278 28.30 -2.70 -4.32
C SER A 278 28.29 -4.23 -4.47
N GLN A 279 28.07 -4.96 -3.36
CA GLN A 279 28.01 -6.42 -3.36
C GLN A 279 26.78 -6.98 -4.09
N LEU A 280 25.64 -6.28 -4.03
CA LEU A 280 24.39 -6.65 -4.70
C LEU A 280 24.27 -6.07 -6.12
N ALA A 281 25.30 -5.36 -6.60
CA ALA A 281 25.30 -4.65 -7.88
C ALA A 281 24.03 -3.79 -8.06
N ILE A 282 23.65 -3.04 -7.02
CA ILE A 282 22.56 -2.07 -7.10
C ILE A 282 23.08 -0.88 -7.91
N SER A 283 22.60 -0.76 -9.16
CA SER A 283 23.01 0.26 -10.12
C SER A 283 22.21 1.55 -9.94
N ALA A 284 22.81 2.68 -10.35
CA ALA A 284 22.16 3.99 -10.36
C ALA A 284 21.05 4.11 -11.43
N ASP A 285 21.09 3.26 -12.46
CA ASP A 285 20.23 3.36 -13.65
C ASP A 285 18.74 3.12 -13.34
N SER A 286 18.46 2.38 -12.26
CA SER A 286 17.12 2.14 -11.74
C SER A 286 17.21 1.89 -10.23
N GLY A 287 16.47 2.69 -9.44
CA GLY A 287 16.33 2.46 -8.00
C GLY A 287 15.97 1.00 -7.67
N PHE A 288 16.45 0.50 -6.53
CA PHE A 288 16.33 -0.92 -6.18
C PHE A 288 14.87 -1.41 -6.15
N CYS A 289 13.92 -0.56 -5.71
CA CYS A 289 12.49 -0.91 -5.70
C CYS A 289 11.91 -1.10 -7.12
N PHE A 290 12.47 -0.45 -8.14
CA PHE A 290 12.03 -0.62 -9.54
C PHE A 290 12.42 -1.95 -10.16
N ARG A 291 13.26 -2.73 -9.48
CA ARG A 291 13.52 -4.13 -9.86
C ARG A 291 12.32 -5.03 -9.53
N SER A 292 11.39 -4.57 -8.69
CA SER A 292 10.11 -5.25 -8.46
C SER A 292 9.18 -5.11 -9.68
N ALA A 293 8.96 -6.22 -10.38
CA ALA A 293 7.92 -6.28 -11.41
C ALA A 293 6.53 -6.01 -10.80
N SER A 294 6.28 -6.56 -9.61
CA SER A 294 5.02 -6.39 -8.89
C SER A 294 4.71 -4.93 -8.54
N LEU A 295 5.70 -4.14 -8.12
CA LEU A 295 5.51 -2.72 -7.82
C LEU A 295 5.14 -1.93 -9.08
N MET A 296 5.81 -2.20 -10.20
CA MET A 296 5.53 -1.53 -11.47
C MET A 296 4.13 -1.86 -11.99
N GLU A 297 3.73 -3.13 -11.89
CA GLU A 297 2.37 -3.56 -12.21
C GLU A 297 1.34 -2.92 -11.27
N PHE A 298 1.66 -2.82 -9.98
CA PHE A 298 0.78 -2.21 -8.97
C PHE A 298 0.60 -0.69 -9.18
N MET A 299 1.68 0.03 -9.49
CA MET A 299 1.63 1.44 -9.88
C MET A 299 0.76 1.63 -11.12
N LYS A 300 1.01 0.84 -12.17
CA LYS A 300 0.24 0.91 -13.42
C LYS A 300 -1.25 0.62 -13.20
N ALA A 301 -1.56 -0.42 -12.42
CA ALA A 301 -2.94 -0.78 -12.10
C ALA A 301 -3.63 0.31 -11.25
N SER A 302 -2.91 0.98 -10.35
CA SER A 302 -3.43 2.12 -9.58
C SER A 302 -3.77 3.31 -10.50
N LYS A 303 -2.92 3.60 -11.50
CA LYS A 303 -3.17 4.61 -12.53
C LYS A 303 -4.37 4.24 -13.41
N ASP A 304 -4.58 2.95 -13.67
CA ASP A 304 -5.69 2.46 -14.48
C ASP A 304 -7.07 2.56 -13.80
N LEU A 305 -7.15 2.95 -12.52
CA LEU A 305 -8.42 3.36 -11.87
C LEU A 305 -9.13 4.47 -12.65
N ARG A 306 -8.41 5.32 -13.38
CA ARG A 306 -8.99 6.33 -14.29
C ARG A 306 -9.94 5.76 -15.32
N ARG A 307 -9.76 4.50 -15.72
CA ARG A 307 -10.64 3.81 -16.69
C ARG A 307 -12.01 3.48 -16.09
N LEU A 308 -12.13 3.47 -14.77
CA LEU A 308 -13.38 3.23 -14.05
C LEU A 308 -14.23 4.51 -13.89
N VAL A 309 -13.64 5.70 -14.07
CA VAL A 309 -14.33 6.98 -13.88
C VAL A 309 -15.57 7.13 -14.79
N PRO A 310 -15.52 6.82 -16.10
CA PRO A 310 -16.71 6.87 -16.95
C PRO A 310 -17.84 5.96 -16.44
N THR A 311 -17.50 4.76 -15.98
CA THR A 311 -18.46 3.80 -15.42
C THR A 311 -19.14 4.35 -14.16
N VAL A 312 -18.38 4.94 -13.23
CA VAL A 312 -18.93 5.55 -12.01
C VAL A 312 -19.87 6.72 -12.34
N LEU A 313 -19.50 7.53 -13.33
CA LEU A 313 -20.27 8.68 -13.79
C LEU A 313 -21.44 8.33 -14.73
N GLY A 314 -21.54 7.07 -15.18
CA GLY A 314 -22.56 6.64 -16.14
C GLY A 314 -22.42 7.28 -17.52
N VAL A 315 -21.20 7.59 -17.95
CA VAL A 315 -20.91 8.17 -19.27
C VAL A 315 -20.11 7.21 -20.13
N GLU A 316 -20.27 7.33 -21.45
CA GLU A 316 -19.47 6.57 -22.42
C GLU A 316 -17.97 6.85 -22.24
N VAL A 317 -17.16 5.82 -22.47
CA VAL A 317 -15.71 5.84 -22.26
C VAL A 317 -15.07 6.81 -23.25
N ASP A 318 -14.58 7.94 -22.74
CA ASP A 318 -13.56 8.74 -23.40
C ASP A 318 -12.21 8.44 -22.73
N PRO A 319 -11.27 7.77 -23.43
CA PRO A 319 -10.00 7.33 -22.84
C PRO A 319 -9.10 8.47 -22.34
N ASN A 320 -9.35 9.72 -22.75
CA ASN A 320 -8.54 10.89 -22.36
C ASN A 320 -9.26 11.84 -21.39
N GLY A 321 -10.48 11.52 -20.95
CA GLY A 321 -11.25 12.38 -20.07
C GLY A 321 -11.71 13.67 -20.76
N GLY A 322 -12.68 13.54 -21.66
CA GLY A 322 -13.21 14.68 -22.41
C GLY A 322 -14.26 15.53 -21.68
N PRO A 323 -14.79 16.56 -22.39
CA PRO A 323 -15.79 17.48 -21.86
C PRO A 323 -17.02 16.80 -21.25
N ARG A 324 -17.40 15.62 -21.77
CA ARG A 324 -18.55 14.83 -21.27
C ARG A 324 -18.31 14.29 -19.86
N VAL A 325 -17.10 13.79 -19.58
CA VAL A 325 -16.72 13.28 -18.25
C VAL A 325 -16.71 14.42 -17.23
N GLN A 326 -16.12 15.55 -17.61
CA GLN A 326 -16.10 16.76 -16.78
C GLN A 326 -17.52 17.26 -16.48
N GLU A 327 -18.39 17.37 -17.49
CA GLU A 327 -19.76 17.84 -17.30
C GLU A 327 -20.57 16.90 -16.39
N ALA A 328 -20.42 15.58 -16.55
CA ALA A 328 -21.06 14.61 -15.67
C ALA A 328 -20.55 14.71 -14.23
N ALA A 329 -19.25 14.89 -14.03
CA ALA A 329 -18.66 15.12 -12.71
C ALA A 329 -19.19 16.43 -12.08
N MET A 330 -19.30 17.51 -12.85
CA MET A 330 -19.88 18.78 -12.38
C MET A 330 -21.35 18.61 -11.95
N ARG A 331 -22.15 17.86 -12.71
CA ARG A 331 -23.54 17.57 -12.35
C ARG A 331 -23.62 16.77 -11.05
N LEU A 332 -22.83 15.72 -10.92
CA LEU A 332 -22.74 14.89 -9.71
C LEU A 332 -22.35 15.72 -8.48
N PHE A 333 -21.37 16.61 -8.60
CA PHE A 333 -20.93 17.45 -7.48
C PHE A 333 -21.95 18.53 -7.08
N ARG A 334 -22.73 19.05 -8.04
CA ARG A 334 -23.69 20.15 -7.80
C ARG A 334 -25.08 19.68 -7.36
N ARG A 335 -25.61 18.65 -8.02
CA ARG A 335 -26.98 18.18 -7.86
C ARG A 335 -26.93 16.78 -7.29
N ARG A 336 -26.49 16.67 -6.03
CA ARG A 336 -26.46 15.38 -5.32
C ARG A 336 -27.87 14.82 -5.27
N GLY A 337 -28.14 13.78 -6.05
CA GLY A 337 -29.32 12.96 -5.85
C GLY A 337 -29.21 12.18 -4.54
N ALA A 338 -30.35 11.77 -3.96
CA ALA A 338 -30.33 10.85 -2.84
C ALA A 338 -29.64 9.54 -3.28
N GLY A 339 -28.58 9.13 -2.56
CA GLY A 339 -27.81 7.92 -2.88
C GLY A 339 -26.60 8.11 -3.80
N GLU A 340 -26.31 9.33 -4.27
CA GLU A 340 -25.14 9.60 -5.14
C GLU A 340 -23.85 9.97 -4.37
N GLU A 341 -23.93 10.13 -3.04
CA GLU A 341 -22.80 10.48 -2.19
C GLU A 341 -21.67 9.45 -2.25
N ALA A 342 -22.04 8.17 -2.30
CA ALA A 342 -21.07 7.08 -2.40
C ALA A 342 -20.23 7.15 -3.69
N LYS A 343 -20.80 7.66 -4.79
CA LYS A 343 -20.03 7.89 -6.03
C LYS A 343 -19.03 9.02 -5.87
N VAL A 344 -19.40 10.10 -5.17
CA VAL A 344 -18.49 11.21 -4.86
C VAL A 344 -17.33 10.72 -4.00
N HIS A 345 -17.62 9.95 -2.95
CA HIS A 345 -16.58 9.37 -2.08
C HIS A 345 -15.66 8.42 -2.84
N LEU A 346 -16.19 7.59 -3.73
CA LEU A 346 -15.39 6.71 -4.58
C LEU A 346 -14.44 7.50 -5.50
N LEU A 347 -14.94 8.54 -6.18
CA LEU A 347 -14.12 9.40 -7.05
C LEU A 347 -13.04 10.16 -6.27
N GLN A 348 -13.35 10.61 -5.04
CA GLN A 348 -12.36 11.18 -4.13
C GLN A 348 -11.33 10.13 -3.69
N GLY A 349 -11.76 8.89 -3.46
CA GLY A 349 -10.90 7.75 -3.16
C GLY A 349 -9.90 7.47 -4.28
N PHE A 350 -10.32 7.52 -5.55
CA PHE A 350 -9.41 7.41 -6.70
C PHE A 350 -8.32 8.49 -6.69
N GLN A 351 -8.70 9.75 -6.44
CA GLN A 351 -7.74 10.86 -6.33
C GLN A 351 -6.82 10.72 -5.10
N ALA A 352 -7.32 10.18 -3.99
CA ALA A 352 -6.52 9.90 -2.80
C ALA A 352 -5.46 8.83 -3.08
N VAL A 353 -5.81 7.77 -3.81
CA VAL A 353 -4.88 6.73 -4.27
C VAL A 353 -3.80 7.32 -5.18
N GLU A 354 -4.16 8.15 -6.17
CA GLU A 354 -3.16 8.86 -6.99
C GLU A 354 -2.20 9.68 -6.12
N ALA A 355 -2.73 10.44 -5.17
CA ALA A 355 -1.91 11.28 -4.31
C ALA A 355 -0.98 10.44 -3.41
N ALA A 356 -1.40 9.25 -2.98
CA ALA A 356 -0.55 8.32 -2.23
C ALA A 356 0.54 7.71 -3.11
N VAL A 357 0.22 7.28 -4.34
CA VAL A 357 1.20 6.78 -5.34
C VAL A 357 2.27 7.84 -5.60
N LYS A 358 1.89 9.07 -5.95
CA LYS A 358 2.83 10.15 -6.25
C LYS A 358 3.70 10.51 -5.04
N ARG A 359 3.13 10.51 -3.84
CA ARG A 359 3.89 10.73 -2.59
C ARG A 359 4.89 9.61 -2.33
N PHE A 360 4.55 8.36 -2.57
CA PHE A 360 5.48 7.23 -2.43
C PHE A 360 6.72 7.43 -3.32
N PHE A 361 6.54 7.70 -4.62
CA PHE A 361 7.69 7.86 -5.52
C PHE A 361 8.49 9.14 -5.25
N PHE A 362 7.83 10.21 -4.82
CA PHE A 362 8.52 11.41 -4.36
C PHE A 362 9.38 11.12 -3.11
N ALA A 363 8.80 10.48 -2.09
CA ALA A 363 9.50 10.12 -0.87
C ALA A 363 10.66 9.15 -1.15
N TYR A 364 10.44 8.14 -2.00
CA TYR A 364 11.48 7.19 -2.39
C TYR A 364 12.67 7.88 -3.08
N ARG A 365 12.43 8.90 -3.92
CA ARG A 365 13.52 9.70 -4.50
C ARG A 365 14.33 10.41 -3.42
N GLN A 366 13.67 11.01 -2.43
CA GLN A 366 14.36 11.67 -1.32
C GLN A 366 15.13 10.67 -0.47
N LEU A 367 14.58 9.48 -0.26
CA LEU A 367 15.23 8.38 0.44
C LEU A 367 16.51 7.95 -0.27
N VAL A 368 16.46 7.73 -1.59
CA VAL A 368 17.66 7.41 -2.39
C VAL A 368 18.69 8.53 -2.28
N ALA A 369 18.26 9.80 -2.33
CA ALA A 369 19.18 10.93 -2.16
C ALA A 369 19.84 10.96 -0.79
N ALA A 370 19.09 10.64 0.27
CA ALA A 370 19.58 10.64 1.64
C ALA A 370 20.52 9.46 1.93
N VAL A 371 20.21 8.27 1.41
CA VAL A 371 20.93 7.02 1.73
C VAL A 371 22.08 6.74 0.74
N MET A 372 21.93 7.14 -0.53
CA MET A 372 22.90 6.87 -1.60
C MET A 372 23.56 8.14 -2.16
N GLY A 373 23.04 9.32 -1.84
CA GLY A 373 23.53 10.60 -2.36
C GLY A 373 22.74 11.11 -3.58
N ASN A 374 22.81 12.43 -3.80
CA ASN A 374 22.07 13.12 -4.87
C ASN A 374 22.43 12.66 -6.30
N LEU A 375 23.67 12.23 -6.50
CA LEU A 375 24.13 11.76 -7.81
C LEU A 375 23.41 10.48 -8.22
N GLU A 376 23.28 9.53 -7.27
CA GLU A 376 22.52 8.29 -7.44
C GLU A 376 21.03 8.59 -7.64
N ALA A 377 20.45 9.48 -6.84
CA ALA A 377 19.05 9.89 -6.97
C ALA A 377 18.72 10.64 -8.29
N SER A 378 19.75 11.08 -9.02
CA SER A 378 19.61 11.73 -10.33
C SER A 378 19.95 10.79 -11.49
N GLY A 379 20.26 9.52 -11.23
CA GLY A 379 20.68 8.53 -12.23
C GLY A 379 22.10 8.77 -12.75
N ASN A 380 23.01 9.19 -11.88
CA ASN A 380 24.43 9.42 -12.17
C ASN A 380 24.68 10.40 -13.35
N ARG A 381 23.84 11.43 -13.47
CA ARG A 381 24.01 12.49 -14.48
C ARG A 381 25.20 13.36 -14.12
N LEU A 382 26.11 13.54 -15.09
CA LEU A 382 27.15 14.55 -15.03
C LEU A 382 26.53 15.95 -14.79
N VAL A 383 26.99 16.63 -13.75
CA VAL A 383 26.68 18.03 -13.48
C VAL A 383 27.11 18.85 -14.70
N GLY A 384 26.16 19.44 -15.44
CA GLY A 384 26.45 20.35 -16.56
C GLY A 384 25.72 20.09 -17.89
N LEU A 385 24.92 19.02 -18.02
CA LEU A 385 24.07 18.82 -19.21
C LEU A 385 22.71 19.53 -19.05
N PRO A 386 22.16 20.14 -20.12
CA PRO A 386 20.92 20.91 -20.04
C PRO A 386 19.71 20.05 -19.60
N PRO A 387 18.76 20.63 -18.85
CA PRO A 387 17.60 19.93 -18.28
C PRO A 387 16.59 19.41 -19.32
N SER A 388 16.84 19.61 -20.62
CA SER A 388 15.97 19.18 -21.72
C SER A 388 16.15 17.71 -22.15
N CYS A 389 17.09 16.96 -21.56
CA CYS A 389 17.27 15.53 -21.84
C CYS A 389 16.68 14.67 -20.70
N SER A 390 15.43 14.23 -20.91
CA SER A 390 14.64 13.25 -20.12
C SER A 390 14.74 13.40 -18.60
N ALA A 391 13.68 13.84 -17.90
CA ALA A 391 13.66 13.90 -16.43
C ALA A 391 14.14 12.59 -15.77
N ASP A 392 14.70 12.66 -14.55
CA ASP A 392 15.04 11.47 -13.75
C ASP A 392 13.84 10.50 -13.69
N ALA A 393 14.07 9.19 -13.76
CA ALA A 393 13.00 8.19 -13.86
C ALA A 393 12.03 8.28 -12.67
N LEU A 394 12.55 8.53 -11.45
CA LEU A 394 11.71 8.79 -10.27
C LEU A 394 10.95 10.10 -10.39
N ALA A 395 11.60 11.14 -10.90
CA ALA A 395 10.98 12.43 -11.16
C ALA A 395 9.83 12.33 -12.18
N GLN A 396 9.96 11.49 -13.21
CA GLN A 396 8.92 11.31 -14.21
C GLN A 396 7.60 10.86 -13.59
N VAL A 397 7.63 9.91 -12.63
CA VAL A 397 6.41 9.35 -12.03
C VAL A 397 5.59 10.39 -11.26
N PHE A 398 6.23 11.19 -10.40
CA PHE A 398 5.48 12.20 -9.62
C PHE A 398 5.26 13.51 -10.38
N LEU A 399 6.02 13.78 -11.45
CA LEU A 399 5.78 14.89 -12.37
C LEU A 399 4.77 14.55 -13.48
N GLU A 400 4.30 13.31 -13.56
CA GLU A 400 3.23 12.96 -14.49
C GLU A 400 2.01 13.86 -14.27
N PRO A 401 1.30 14.26 -15.36
CA PRO A 401 0.01 14.93 -15.26
C PRO A 401 -0.96 14.20 -14.32
N PRO A 402 -1.95 14.91 -13.76
CA PRO A 402 -2.96 14.27 -12.91
C PRO A 402 -3.63 13.09 -13.62
N TYR A 403 -3.92 12.01 -12.89
CA TYR A 403 -4.57 10.83 -13.47
C TYR A 403 -6.04 11.09 -13.80
N PHE A 404 -6.65 12.06 -13.11
CA PHE A 404 -8.08 12.39 -13.21
C PHE A 404 -8.34 13.87 -13.59
N PRO A 405 -7.81 14.37 -14.72
CA PRO A 405 -7.85 15.79 -15.07
C PRO A 405 -9.28 16.33 -15.18
N SER A 406 -10.24 15.53 -15.68
CA SER A 406 -11.64 15.95 -15.79
C SER A 406 -12.33 16.14 -14.44
N LEU A 407 -11.95 15.35 -13.42
CA LEU A 407 -12.49 15.50 -12.06
C LEU A 407 -11.93 16.75 -11.39
N ASP A 408 -10.64 17.04 -11.61
CA ASP A 408 -9.98 18.24 -11.08
C ASP A 408 -10.57 19.50 -11.73
N ALA A 409 -10.71 19.51 -13.05
CA ALA A 409 -11.35 20.60 -13.77
C ALA A 409 -12.80 20.83 -13.30
N ALA A 410 -13.58 19.76 -13.10
CA ALA A 410 -14.95 19.88 -12.60
C ALA A 410 -15.02 20.59 -11.24
N LYS A 411 -14.06 20.36 -10.33
CA LYS A 411 -13.99 21.07 -9.04
C LYS A 411 -13.72 22.56 -9.21
N THR A 412 -12.82 22.94 -10.13
CA THR A 412 -12.55 24.35 -10.44
C THR A 412 -13.83 25.05 -10.89
N PHE A 413 -14.54 24.49 -11.88
CA PHE A 413 -15.78 25.10 -12.38
C PHE A 413 -16.90 25.15 -11.32
N VAL A 414 -17.01 24.15 -10.45
CA VAL A 414 -17.95 24.18 -9.33
C VAL A 414 -17.58 25.28 -8.33
N GLY A 415 -16.29 25.46 -8.04
CA GLY A 415 -15.78 26.55 -7.20
C GLY A 415 -16.14 27.92 -7.76
N ASP A 416 -15.84 28.16 -9.03
CA ASP A 416 -16.13 29.42 -9.73
C ASP A 416 -17.64 29.72 -9.72
N PHE A 417 -18.48 28.70 -9.93
CA PHE A 417 -19.93 28.84 -9.86
C PHE A 417 -20.40 29.39 -8.50
N TRP A 418 -19.92 28.84 -7.39
CA TRP A 418 -20.29 29.31 -6.05
C TRP A 418 -19.77 30.72 -5.76
N GLN A 419 -18.58 31.06 -6.24
CA GLN A 419 -18.06 32.43 -6.13
C GLN A 419 -18.97 33.43 -6.85
N HIS A 420 -19.45 33.09 -8.05
CA HIS A 420 -20.38 33.93 -8.81
C HIS A 420 -21.78 34.02 -8.18
N GLU A 421 -22.32 32.94 -7.61
CA GLU A 421 -23.59 32.99 -6.87
C GLU A 421 -23.50 33.84 -5.59
N LEU A 422 -22.42 33.69 -4.81
CA LEU A 422 -22.20 34.48 -3.59
C LEU A 422 -22.00 35.97 -3.93
N ALA A 423 -21.26 36.28 -5.00
CA ALA A 423 -21.08 37.65 -5.48
C ALA A 423 -22.37 38.26 -6.05
N GLY A 424 -23.18 37.47 -6.76
CA GLY A 424 -24.49 37.87 -7.27
C GLY A 424 -25.53 38.08 -6.16
N GLY A 425 -25.51 37.26 -5.12
CA GLY A 425 -26.37 37.39 -3.93
C GLY A 425 -26.05 38.63 -3.10
N ALA A 426 -24.77 39.00 -2.98
CA ALA A 426 -24.33 40.23 -2.31
C ALA A 426 -24.69 41.52 -3.09
N ALA A 427 -24.77 41.45 -4.42
CA ALA A 427 -25.23 42.57 -5.25
C ALA A 427 -26.77 42.74 -5.20
N GLY A 428 -27.51 41.64 -5.02
CA GLY A 428 -28.98 41.65 -4.89
C GLY A 428 -29.51 42.19 -3.56
N SER A 429 -28.70 42.23 -2.49
CA SER A 429 -29.13 42.74 -1.18
C SER A 429 -28.93 44.25 -0.99
N ARG A 430 -28.40 44.98 -2.00
CA ARG A 430 -28.10 46.42 -1.93
C ARG A 430 -29.06 47.31 -2.74
N THR A 431 -30.12 46.76 -3.31
CA THR A 431 -31.10 47.51 -4.14
C THR A 431 -32.53 47.48 -3.60
N GLY A 432 -32.70 47.21 -2.30
CA GLY A 432 -33.99 47.28 -1.61
C GLY A 432 -33.94 48.15 -0.35
N GLN A 433 -33.69 49.45 -0.52
CA GLN A 433 -34.10 50.51 0.42
C GLN A 433 -34.58 51.71 -0.36
#